data_AF-A0A1Q7C4H3-F1
#
_entry.id   AF-A0A1Q7C4H3-F1
#
_cell.length_a   1.000
_cell.length_b   1.000
_cell.length_c   1.000
_cell.angle_alpha   90.00
_cell.angle_beta   90.00
_cell.angle_gamma   90.00
#
_symmetry.space_group_name_H-M   'P 1'
#
loop_
_entity.id
_entity.type
_entity.pdbx_description
1 polymer ?
#
loop_
_entity_poly.entity_id
_entity_poly.type
_entity_poly.pdbx_seq_one_letter_code
_entity_poly.pdbx_strand_id
1 'polypeptide(L)'
;MAWVEHRGAGYRVRLRLPDGTVVTDSIHPDKPTAQLRAKEIDVEVGRDTFLDPRDGRIPLSEWVSIWQETHQAGPATWSAYRSHLRLHILPRLGHLPLTSIRRQHIKALLLDLKAKLAARSAADVLMVLSLVLNEAVEDRRIGQPLPRRARRRRAPHRTTRGHPHPGCRHRRPDGAPHRPDTRHHRRLHRHALG
;
A
#
# COMPACT_ATOMS: atom_id res chain seq x y z
N MET A 1 -28.49 5.52 -9.47
CA MET A 1 -29.07 6.43 -10.50
C MET A 1 -29.20 7.81 -9.92
N ALA A 2 -28.64 8.80 -10.61
CA ALA A 2 -28.74 10.21 -10.25
C ALA A 2 -29.95 10.88 -10.92
N TRP A 3 -30.55 11.85 -10.23
CA TRP A 3 -31.64 12.66 -10.78
C TRP A 3 -31.58 14.09 -10.25
N VAL A 4 -32.25 14.99 -10.97
CA VAL A 4 -32.31 16.41 -10.64
C VAL A 4 -33.62 16.71 -9.92
N GLU A 5 -33.55 17.34 -8.76
CA GLU A 5 -34.68 17.85 -7.99
C GLU A 5 -34.66 19.39 -8.03
N HIS A 6 -35.77 20.01 -8.39
CA HIS A 6 -35.92 21.46 -8.30
C HIS A 6 -36.28 21.87 -6.86
N ARG A 7 -35.55 22.81 -6.27
CA ARG A 7 -35.71 23.21 -4.87
C ARG A 7 -35.44 24.70 -4.72
N GLY A 8 -36.50 25.49 -4.49
CA GLY A 8 -36.40 26.94 -4.35
C GLY A 8 -35.93 27.59 -5.65
N ALA A 9 -34.86 28.39 -5.58
CA ALA A 9 -34.27 29.09 -6.73
C ALA A 9 -33.18 28.29 -7.47
N GLY A 10 -33.09 26.97 -7.27
CA GLY A 10 -32.04 26.16 -7.89
C GLY A 10 -32.38 24.68 -8.03
N TYR A 11 -31.43 23.94 -8.58
CA TYR A 11 -31.53 22.53 -8.91
C TYR A 11 -30.51 21.73 -8.11
N ARG A 12 -30.95 20.68 -7.42
CA ARG A 12 -30.07 19.79 -6.66
C ARG A 12 -29.92 18.46 -7.39
N VAL A 13 -28.70 17.99 -7.51
CA VAL A 13 -28.42 16.65 -8.04
C VAL A 13 -28.39 15.66 -6.89
N ARG A 14 -29.24 14.65 -6.97
CA ARG A 14 -29.38 13.59 -5.97
C ARG A 14 -29.04 12.27 -6.59
N LEU A 15 -28.47 11.37 -5.81
CA LEU A 15 -28.21 10.01 -6.26
C LEU A 15 -28.62 9.01 -5.18
N ARG A 16 -29.10 7.86 -5.65
CA ARG A 16 -29.28 6.65 -4.83
C ARG A 16 -28.02 5.82 -4.93
N LEU A 17 -27.40 5.59 -3.77
CA LEU A 17 -26.28 4.68 -3.59
C LEU A 17 -26.77 3.22 -3.56
N PRO A 18 -25.87 2.23 -3.74
CA PRO A 18 -26.22 0.81 -3.71
C PRO A 18 -26.81 0.32 -2.38
N ASP A 19 -26.49 1.01 -1.28
CA ASP A 19 -27.02 0.77 0.06
C ASP A 19 -28.47 1.27 0.25
N GLY A 20 -29.05 1.89 -0.78
CA GLY A 20 -30.39 2.49 -0.74
C GLY A 20 -30.43 3.91 -0.19
N THR A 21 -29.31 4.44 0.29
CA THR A 21 -29.22 5.80 0.83
C THR A 21 -29.30 6.83 -0.29
N VAL A 22 -30.06 7.90 -0.06
CA VAL A 22 -30.12 9.05 -0.98
C VAL A 22 -29.18 10.14 -0.49
N VAL A 23 -28.22 10.52 -1.33
CA VAL A 23 -27.26 11.60 -1.04
C VAL A 23 -27.45 12.76 -2.00
N THR A 24 -27.07 13.96 -1.56
CA THR A 24 -27.03 15.16 -2.41
C THR A 24 -25.59 15.37 -2.84
N ASP A 25 -25.34 15.40 -4.14
CA ASP A 25 -24.02 15.66 -4.72
C ASP A 25 -23.73 17.17 -4.73
N SER A 26 -24.57 17.93 -5.44
CA SER A 26 -24.32 19.34 -5.73
C SER A 26 -25.61 20.14 -5.95
N ILE A 27 -25.49 21.47 -5.87
CA ILE A 27 -26.58 22.42 -6.10
C ILE A 27 -26.14 23.37 -7.23
N HIS A 28 -26.98 23.53 -8.24
CA HIS A 28 -26.73 24.37 -9.41
C HIS A 28 -27.83 25.42 -9.58
N PRO A 29 -27.50 26.59 -10.15
CA PRO A 29 -28.50 27.61 -10.49
C PRO A 29 -29.38 27.18 -11.67
N ASP A 30 -28.80 26.46 -12.65
CA ASP A 30 -29.49 26.13 -13.91
C ASP A 30 -29.77 24.63 -14.06
N LYS A 31 -30.94 24.31 -14.65
CA LYS A 31 -31.38 22.94 -14.94
C LYS A 31 -30.42 22.18 -15.86
N PRO A 32 -29.93 22.76 -16.99
CA PRO A 32 -29.06 22.04 -17.91
C PRO A 32 -27.75 21.61 -17.24
N THR A 33 -27.16 22.48 -16.41
CA THR A 33 -25.94 22.21 -15.65
C THR A 33 -26.16 21.08 -14.64
N ALA A 34 -27.28 21.09 -13.92
CA ALA A 34 -27.64 20.01 -13.01
C ALA A 34 -27.87 18.67 -13.74
N GLN A 35 -28.49 18.70 -14.92
CA GLN A 35 -28.71 17.51 -15.74
C GLN A 35 -27.42 16.93 -16.30
N LEU A 36 -26.48 17.79 -16.72
CA LEU A 36 -25.15 17.37 -17.15
C LEU A 36 -24.43 16.65 -16.00
N ARG A 37 -24.41 17.25 -14.81
CA ARG A 37 -23.80 16.62 -13.63
C ARG A 37 -24.47 15.29 -13.26
N ALA A 38 -25.79 15.19 -13.35
CA ALA A 38 -26.49 13.91 -13.11
C ALA A 38 -26.04 12.81 -14.09
N LYS A 39 -25.87 13.14 -15.38
CA LYS A 39 -25.35 12.19 -16.38
C LYS A 39 -23.90 11.82 -16.13
N GLU A 40 -23.06 12.77 -15.73
CA GLU A 40 -21.67 12.50 -15.34
C GLU A 40 -21.61 11.52 -14.18
N ILE A 41 -22.44 11.70 -13.15
CA ILE A 41 -22.54 10.76 -12.03
C ILE A 41 -22.96 9.37 -12.49
N ASP A 42 -23.96 9.25 -13.36
CA ASP A 42 -24.37 7.92 -13.87
C ASP A 42 -23.24 7.24 -14.66
N VAL A 43 -22.44 8.01 -15.42
CA VAL A 43 -21.24 7.50 -16.10
C VAL A 43 -20.15 7.11 -15.08
N GLU A 44 -19.91 7.93 -14.06
CA GLU A 44 -18.95 7.65 -13.00
C GLU A 44 -19.33 6.38 -12.21
N VAL A 45 -20.61 6.21 -11.90
CA VAL A 45 -21.18 5.02 -11.22
C VAL A 45 -21.08 3.80 -12.13
N GLY A 46 -21.46 3.92 -13.41
CA GLY A 46 -21.34 2.82 -14.37
C GLY A 46 -19.90 2.40 -14.65
N ARG A 47 -18.94 3.33 -14.49
CA ARG A 47 -17.50 3.06 -14.56
C ARG A 47 -16.88 2.65 -13.23
N ASP A 48 -17.69 2.58 -12.17
CA ASP A 48 -17.22 2.23 -10.82
C ASP A 48 -16.12 3.19 -10.30
N THR A 49 -16.20 4.45 -10.75
CA THR A 49 -15.28 5.56 -10.45
C THR A 49 -15.92 6.67 -9.62
N PHE A 50 -17.22 6.56 -9.34
CA PHE A 50 -17.95 7.52 -8.53
C PHE A 50 -17.46 7.50 -7.09
N LEU A 51 -17.11 8.67 -6.57
CA LEU A 51 -16.74 8.86 -5.17
C LEU A 51 -17.96 9.43 -4.46
N ASP A 52 -18.38 8.82 -3.36
CA ASP A 52 -19.42 9.42 -2.54
C ASP A 52 -18.93 10.82 -2.06
N PRO A 53 -19.70 11.89 -2.31
CA PRO A 53 -19.46 13.22 -1.76
C PRO A 53 -19.27 13.24 -0.23
N ARG A 54 -19.73 12.19 0.47
CA ARG A 54 -19.52 11.95 1.91
C ARG A 54 -18.19 11.28 2.20
N ASP A 55 -17.77 10.29 1.40
CA ASP A 55 -16.52 9.55 1.61
C ASP A 55 -15.28 10.43 1.44
N GLY A 56 -15.33 11.42 0.55
CA GLY A 56 -14.25 12.38 0.38
C GLY A 56 -14.07 13.37 1.55
N ARG A 57 -15.05 13.44 2.47
CA ARG A 57 -15.05 14.35 3.63
C ARG A 57 -14.46 13.74 4.88
N ILE A 58 -14.17 12.44 4.90
CA ILE A 58 -13.60 11.82 6.10
C ILE A 58 -12.24 12.48 6.41
N PRO A 59 -12.02 12.92 7.66
CA PRO A 59 -10.73 13.45 8.07
C PRO A 59 -9.68 12.35 8.04
N LEU A 60 -8.43 12.73 7.74
CA LEU A 60 -7.30 11.79 7.70
C LEU A 60 -7.18 10.99 9.01
N SER A 61 -7.54 11.57 10.15
CA SER A 61 -7.52 10.86 11.44
C SER A 61 -8.48 9.69 11.50
N GLU A 62 -9.69 9.86 10.99
CA GLU A 62 -10.71 8.80 10.98
C GLU A 62 -10.34 7.70 10.00
N TRP A 63 -9.85 8.09 8.82
CA TRP A 63 -9.30 7.14 7.85
C TRP A 63 -8.14 6.33 8.42
N VAL A 64 -7.20 6.96 9.13
CA VAL A 64 -6.07 6.27 9.75
C VAL A 64 -6.54 5.24 10.77
N SER A 65 -7.62 5.49 11.52
CA SER A 65 -8.18 4.49 12.43
C SER A 65 -8.71 3.27 11.69
N ILE A 66 -9.49 3.47 10.62
CA ILE A 66 -10.01 2.37 9.78
C ILE A 66 -8.84 1.59 9.15
N TRP A 67 -7.86 2.30 8.60
CA TRP A 67 -6.66 1.72 7.99
C TRP A 67 -5.84 0.91 9.00
N GLN A 68 -5.80 1.31 10.27
CA GLN A 68 -5.09 0.56 11.31
C GLN A 68 -5.70 -0.82 11.61
N GLU A 69 -7.01 -0.97 11.39
CA GLU A 69 -7.72 -2.23 11.62
C GLU A 69 -7.59 -3.18 10.44
N THR A 70 -7.46 -2.66 9.22
CA THR A 70 -7.45 -3.47 8.00
C THR A 70 -6.04 -3.76 7.47
N HIS A 71 -5.05 -2.90 7.76
CA HIS A 71 -3.69 -3.04 7.26
C HIS A 71 -2.90 -4.14 7.99
N GLN A 72 -2.13 -4.93 7.24
CA GLN A 72 -1.32 -6.02 7.80
C GLN A 72 0.17 -5.71 7.68
N ALA A 73 0.85 -5.59 8.82
CA ALA A 73 2.30 -5.39 8.91
C ALA A 73 2.87 -6.15 10.12
N GLY A 74 4.17 -6.43 10.09
CA GLY A 74 4.86 -7.05 11.23
C GLY A 74 4.89 -6.12 12.47
N PRO A 75 5.03 -6.66 13.70
CA PRO A 75 4.92 -5.88 14.94
C PRO A 75 5.89 -4.69 15.03
N ALA A 76 7.14 -4.88 14.60
CA ALA A 76 8.16 -3.83 14.61
C ALA A 76 7.81 -2.67 13.64
N THR A 77 7.30 -3.03 12.46
CA THR A 77 6.84 -2.06 11.45
C THR A 77 5.63 -1.28 11.96
N TRP A 78 4.69 -1.96 12.62
CA TRP A 78 3.52 -1.32 13.23
C TRP A 78 3.89 -0.29 14.30
N SER A 79 4.87 -0.60 15.15
CA SER A 79 5.36 0.33 16.18
C SER A 79 5.93 1.61 15.55
N ALA A 80 6.71 1.48 14.47
CA ALA A 80 7.25 2.61 13.72
C ALA A 80 6.12 3.44 13.07
N TYR A 81 5.16 2.78 12.42
CA TYR A 81 4.02 3.46 11.78
C TYR A 81 3.19 4.26 12.77
N ARG A 82 2.82 3.67 13.91
CA ARG A 82 2.05 4.36 14.97
C ARG A 82 2.80 5.58 15.50
N SER A 83 4.11 5.44 15.71
CA SER A 83 4.95 6.55 16.19
C SER A 83 4.97 7.71 15.19
N HIS A 84 5.19 7.43 13.91
CA HIS A 84 5.19 8.44 12.87
C HIS A 84 3.82 9.10 12.66
N LEU A 85 2.75 8.31 12.71
CA LEU A 85 1.38 8.82 12.59
C LEU A 85 1.03 9.76 13.73
N ARG A 86 1.26 9.35 14.98
CA ARG A 86 0.91 10.11 16.18
C ARG A 86 1.72 11.39 16.34
N LEU A 87 3.03 11.33 16.09
CA LEU A 87 3.94 12.45 16.38
C LEU A 87 4.00 13.48 15.27
N HIS A 88 3.80 13.08 14.02
CA HIS A 88 4.11 13.95 12.87
C HIS A 88 2.94 14.16 11.93
N ILE A 89 2.20 13.09 11.58
CA ILE A 89 1.18 13.16 10.53
C ILE A 89 -0.14 13.71 11.08
N LEU A 90 -0.70 13.06 12.11
CA LEU A 90 -2.02 13.40 12.65
C LEU A 90 -2.10 14.82 13.24
N PRO A 91 -1.09 15.35 13.98
CA PRO A 91 -1.16 16.71 14.51
C PRO A 91 -1.26 17.79 13.43
N ARG A 92 -0.70 17.54 12.24
CA ARG A 92 -0.63 18.51 11.13
C ARG A 92 -1.76 18.34 10.12
N LEU A 93 -2.08 17.10 9.77
CA LEU A 93 -2.97 16.77 8.66
C LEU A 93 -4.22 16.00 9.08
N GLY A 94 -4.30 15.54 10.33
CA GLY A 94 -5.37 14.66 10.81
C GLY A 94 -6.76 15.26 10.65
N HIS A 95 -6.90 16.57 10.88
CA HIS A 95 -8.17 17.30 10.77
C HIS A 95 -8.60 17.58 9.32
N LEU A 96 -7.70 17.41 8.35
CA LEU A 96 -8.01 17.71 6.96
C LEU A 96 -8.79 16.54 6.34
N PRO A 97 -9.87 16.83 5.60
CA PRO A 97 -10.52 15.84 4.75
C PRO A 97 -9.52 15.26 3.75
N LEU A 98 -9.61 13.97 3.47
CA LEU A 98 -8.73 13.29 2.51
C LEU A 98 -8.67 14.01 1.15
N THR A 99 -9.81 14.47 0.64
CA THR A 99 -9.90 15.23 -0.63
C THR A 99 -9.24 16.61 -0.58
N SER A 100 -9.07 17.18 0.61
CA SER A 100 -8.45 18.49 0.80
C SER A 100 -6.92 18.42 0.90
N ILE A 101 -6.34 17.23 1.02
CA ILE A 101 -4.89 17.03 1.14
C ILE A 101 -4.23 17.30 -0.22
N ARG A 102 -3.63 18.49 -0.33
CA ARG A 102 -2.90 18.94 -1.51
C ARG A 102 -1.38 18.78 -1.33
N ARG A 103 -0.66 18.82 -2.45
CA ARG A 103 0.82 18.76 -2.49
C ARG A 103 1.50 19.81 -1.59
N GLN A 104 0.88 20.98 -1.43
CA GLN A 104 1.38 22.04 -0.56
C GLN A 104 1.44 21.62 0.91
N HIS A 105 0.44 20.85 1.40
CA HIS A 105 0.42 20.38 2.78
C HIS A 105 1.54 19.36 3.03
N ILE A 106 1.82 18.51 2.05
CA ILE A 106 2.93 17.54 2.10
C ILE A 106 4.29 18.26 2.12
N LYS A 107 4.45 19.31 1.31
CA LYS A 107 5.67 20.14 1.31
C LYS A 107 5.88 20.83 2.67
N ALA A 108 4.82 21.40 3.24
CA ALA A 108 4.87 22.05 4.55
C ALA A 108 5.26 21.06 5.66
N LEU A 109 4.68 19.85 5.64
CA LEU A 109 5.06 18.78 6.56
C LEU A 109 6.55 18.40 6.42
N LEU A 110 7.05 18.26 5.19
CA LEU A 110 8.45 17.93 4.95
C LEU A 110 9.42 19.01 5.47
N LEU A 111 9.08 20.29 5.31
CA LEU A 111 9.89 21.39 5.83
C LEU A 111 9.97 21.34 7.36
N ASP A 112 8.84 21.10 8.04
CA ASP A 112 8.80 20.95 9.50
C ASP A 112 9.61 19.74 9.98
N LEU A 113 9.52 18.61 9.26
CA LEU A 113 10.27 17.40 9.58
C LEU A 113 11.77 17.60 9.41
N LYS A 114 12.21 18.28 8.34
CA LYS A 114 13.65 18.55 8.11
C LYS A 114 14.26 19.45 9.17
N ALA A 115 13.47 20.30 9.83
CA ALA A 115 13.95 21.14 10.93
C ALA A 115 14.17 20.37 12.24
N LYS A 116 13.52 19.21 12.42
CA LYS A 116 13.47 18.48 13.69
C LYS A 116 14.12 17.10 13.65
N LEU A 117 14.16 16.47 12.48
CA LEU A 117 14.56 15.08 12.29
C LEU A 117 15.68 14.95 11.25
N ALA A 118 16.44 13.86 11.36
CA ALA A 118 17.37 13.45 10.32
C ALA A 118 16.62 13.18 8.99
N ALA A 119 17.31 13.41 7.87
CA ALA A 119 16.73 13.28 6.53
C ALA A 119 16.12 11.89 6.27
N ARG A 120 16.73 10.83 6.83
CA ARG A 120 16.22 9.46 6.72
C ARG A 120 14.87 9.31 7.42
N SER A 121 14.75 9.75 8.67
CA SER A 121 13.51 9.67 9.44
C SER A 121 12.40 10.51 8.82
N ALA A 122 12.72 11.70 8.30
CA ALA A 122 11.74 12.51 7.56
C ALA A 122 11.21 11.78 6.31
N ALA A 123 12.07 11.07 5.58
CA ALA A 123 11.67 10.25 4.44
C ALA A 123 10.79 9.06 4.85
N ASP A 124 11.09 8.43 5.98
CA ASP A 124 10.29 7.31 6.51
C ASP A 124 8.89 7.77 6.92
N VAL A 125 8.74 8.95 7.55
CA VAL A 125 7.43 9.55 7.85
C VAL A 125 6.61 9.81 6.57
N LEU A 126 7.24 10.38 5.53
CA LEU A 126 6.56 10.61 4.26
C LEU A 126 6.19 9.32 3.52
N MET A 127 6.98 8.26 3.72
CA MET A 127 6.68 6.93 3.17
C MET A 127 5.41 6.36 3.81
N VAL A 128 5.25 6.47 5.14
CA VAL A 128 4.02 6.07 5.83
C VAL A 128 2.82 6.91 5.37
N LEU A 129 2.97 8.24 5.28
CA LEU A 129 1.90 9.10 4.77
C LEU A 129 1.48 8.68 3.35
N SER A 130 2.45 8.40 2.48
CA SER A 130 2.18 7.93 1.12
C SER A 130 1.47 6.58 1.12
N LEU A 131 1.83 5.65 2.01
CA LEU A 131 1.16 4.36 2.15
C LEU A 131 -0.32 4.54 2.50
N VAL A 132 -0.60 5.31 3.55
CA VAL A 132 -1.97 5.58 4.03
C VAL A 132 -2.84 6.25 2.96
N LEU A 133 -2.32 7.30 2.29
CA LEU A 133 -3.07 8.00 1.25
C LEU A 133 -3.28 7.13 0.02
N ASN A 134 -2.34 6.26 -0.29
CA ASN A 134 -2.46 5.34 -1.42
C ASN A 134 -3.53 4.29 -1.15
N GLU A 135 -3.58 3.71 0.05
CA GLU A 135 -4.64 2.76 0.39
C GLU A 135 -6.01 3.43 0.43
N ALA A 136 -6.11 4.71 0.80
CA ALA A 136 -7.35 5.47 0.66
C ALA A 136 -7.83 5.60 -0.80
N VAL A 137 -6.88 5.67 -1.74
CA VAL A 137 -7.18 5.73 -3.18
C VAL A 137 -7.59 4.35 -3.69
N GLU A 138 -6.94 3.27 -3.25
CA GLU A 138 -7.33 1.89 -3.61
C GLU A 138 -8.72 1.55 -3.06
N ASP A 139 -9.05 2.02 -1.85
CA ASP A 139 -10.39 1.94 -1.24
C ASP A 139 -11.40 2.92 -1.88
N ARG A 140 -11.00 3.64 -2.93
CA ARG A 140 -11.83 4.58 -3.71
C ARG A 140 -12.50 5.67 -2.89
N ARG A 141 -11.86 6.09 -1.79
CA ARG A 141 -12.30 7.25 -0.99
C ARG A 141 -11.73 8.57 -1.49
N ILE A 142 -10.81 8.52 -2.47
CA ILE A 142 -10.20 9.68 -3.14
C ILE A 142 -10.19 9.47 -4.67
N GLY A 143 -10.53 10.50 -5.43
CA GLY A 143 -10.54 10.50 -6.89
C GLY A 143 -9.15 10.53 -7.49
N GLN A 144 -8.78 9.41 -8.10
CA GLN A 144 -7.52 9.09 -8.78
C GLN A 144 -6.20 9.50 -8.08
N PRO A 145 -5.22 8.60 -7.99
CA PRO A 145 -3.90 8.97 -7.51
C PRO A 145 -3.21 9.85 -8.56
N LEU A 146 -2.42 10.84 -8.11
CA LEU A 146 -1.35 11.39 -8.94
C LEU A 146 -0.56 10.23 -9.57
N PRO A 147 -0.16 10.30 -10.86
CA PRO A 147 0.44 9.18 -11.56
C PRO A 147 1.67 8.67 -10.81
N ARG A 148 1.61 7.43 -10.32
CA ARG A 148 2.74 6.77 -9.69
C ARG A 148 3.78 6.43 -10.75
N ARG A 149 5.05 6.79 -10.51
CA ARG A 149 6.17 6.02 -11.06
C ARG A 149 6.05 4.59 -10.50
N ALA A 150 5.81 3.62 -11.37
CA ALA A 150 5.65 2.22 -11.01
C ALA A 150 6.77 1.77 -10.07
N ARG A 151 6.43 1.38 -8.84
CA ARG A 151 7.33 0.60 -8.00
C ARG A 151 7.56 -0.73 -8.74
N ARG A 152 8.78 -0.97 -9.23
CA ARG A 152 9.19 -2.32 -9.62
C ARG A 152 8.90 -3.23 -8.43
N ARG A 153 8.00 -4.21 -8.60
CA ARG A 153 7.88 -5.33 -7.67
C ARG A 153 9.29 -5.89 -7.49
N ARG A 154 9.83 -5.84 -6.27
CA ARG A 154 11.04 -6.59 -5.96
C ARG A 154 10.70 -8.05 -6.23
N ALA A 155 11.42 -8.67 -7.17
CA ALA A 155 11.30 -10.09 -7.41
C ALA A 155 11.52 -10.83 -6.08
N PRO A 156 10.79 -11.94 -5.83
CA PRO A 156 11.09 -12.78 -4.69
C PRO A 156 12.57 -13.15 -4.73
N HIS A 157 13.19 -13.08 -3.56
CA HIS A 157 14.55 -13.51 -3.30
C HIS A 157 14.70 -14.93 -3.86
N ARG A 158 15.47 -15.07 -4.95
CA ARG A 158 15.96 -16.37 -5.39
C ARG A 158 16.80 -16.88 -4.24
N THR A 159 16.31 -17.89 -3.53
CA THR A 159 17.12 -18.69 -2.62
C THR A 159 18.21 -19.33 -3.46
N THR A 160 19.40 -18.76 -3.42
CA THR A 160 20.59 -19.36 -4.02
C THR A 160 20.85 -20.65 -3.25
N ARG A 161 20.50 -21.79 -3.86
CA ARG A 161 20.95 -23.12 -3.44
C ARG A 161 22.48 -23.08 -3.38
N GLY A 162 23.02 -23.57 -2.28
CA GLY A 162 24.37 -23.26 -1.80
C GLY A 162 25.50 -23.44 -2.80
N HIS A 163 26.43 -22.48 -2.78
CA HIS A 163 27.81 -22.70 -3.17
C HIS A 163 28.70 -22.54 -1.93
N PRO A 164 29.71 -23.42 -1.75
CA PRO A 164 30.44 -23.56 -0.50
C PRO A 164 31.45 -22.42 -0.29
N HIS A 165 31.57 -22.00 0.97
CA HIS A 165 32.58 -21.05 1.42
C HIS A 165 34.01 -21.63 1.29
N PRO A 166 34.98 -20.92 0.69
CA PRO A 166 36.39 -21.24 0.84
C PRO A 166 36.90 -20.58 2.12
N GLY A 167 37.17 -21.37 3.16
CA GLY A 167 37.90 -20.84 4.32
C GLY A 167 37.52 -21.42 5.67
N CYS A 168 37.62 -22.74 5.83
CA CYS A 168 37.82 -23.33 7.15
C CYS A 168 39.07 -24.20 7.11
N ARG A 169 40.20 -23.66 7.59
CA ARG A 169 41.41 -24.45 7.90
C ARG A 169 41.05 -25.40 9.04
N HIS A 170 40.82 -26.67 8.73
CA HIS A 170 40.81 -27.72 9.74
C HIS A 170 42.23 -28.24 9.98
N ARG A 171 42.60 -28.18 11.26
CA ARG A 171 43.84 -28.65 11.87
C ARG A 171 43.91 -30.18 11.70
N ARG A 172 45.03 -30.69 11.20
CA ARG A 172 45.32 -32.14 11.11
C ARG A 172 45.37 -32.75 12.52
N PRO A 173 44.86 -33.98 12.70
CA PRO A 173 45.40 -34.91 13.68
C PRO A 173 46.37 -35.87 12.98
N ASP A 174 47.61 -35.87 13.47
CA ASP A 174 48.60 -36.94 13.24
C ASP A 174 48.09 -38.27 13.82
N GLY A 175 48.35 -39.38 13.13
CA GLY A 175 48.13 -40.72 13.68
C GLY A 175 47.85 -41.80 12.63
N ALA A 176 48.88 -42.19 11.88
CA ALA A 176 49.00 -43.57 11.37
C ALA A 176 49.67 -44.40 12.50
N PRO A 177 49.46 -45.74 12.64
CA PRO A 177 49.91 -46.67 11.60
C PRO A 177 49.15 -48.02 11.46
N HIS A 178 49.60 -48.74 10.44
CA HIS A 178 49.63 -50.20 10.24
C HIS A 178 48.38 -50.95 9.77
N ARG A 179 48.43 -51.34 8.49
CA ARG A 179 47.87 -52.59 7.97
C ARG A 179 48.93 -53.70 8.04
N PRO A 180 48.50 -54.96 8.24
CA PRO A 180 49.14 -56.10 7.62
C PRO A 180 48.27 -56.74 6.53
N ASP A 181 49.00 -57.40 5.66
CA ASP A 181 48.67 -58.08 4.42
C ASP A 181 47.82 -59.34 4.65
N THR A 182 46.92 -59.66 3.72
CA THR A 182 46.61 -61.06 3.37
C THR A 182 45.76 -61.12 2.09
N ARG A 183 46.42 -61.58 1.03
CA ARG A 183 45.80 -62.27 -0.11
C ARG A 183 45.00 -63.48 0.38
N HIS A 184 43.81 -63.72 -0.18
CA HIS A 184 43.48 -64.99 -0.84
C HIS A 184 42.09 -64.99 -1.50
N HIS A 185 42.08 -65.57 -2.72
CA HIS A 185 41.04 -66.36 -3.40
C HIS A 185 39.57 -65.86 -3.37
N ARG A 186 38.81 -65.84 -4.48
CA ARG A 186 38.52 -66.94 -5.42
C ARG A 186 37.60 -66.31 -6.50
N ARG A 187 37.99 -66.25 -7.77
CA ARG A 187 37.64 -67.17 -8.88
C ARG A 187 36.13 -67.39 -9.17
N LEU A 188 35.79 -67.07 -10.44
CA LEU A 188 34.75 -67.64 -11.33
C LEU A 188 33.30 -67.18 -11.04
N HIS A 189 32.40 -66.86 -11.98
CA HIS A 189 32.10 -67.33 -13.35
C HIS A 189 31.55 -66.14 -14.19
N ARG A 190 31.87 -65.89 -15.47
CA ARG A 190 31.72 -66.61 -16.76
C ARG A 190 30.31 -66.51 -17.41
N HIS A 191 30.30 -65.95 -18.64
CA HIS A 191 29.28 -65.92 -19.72
C HIS A 191 27.97 -65.12 -19.49
N ALA A 192 27.54 -64.14 -20.31
CA ALA A 192 27.55 -63.88 -21.75
C ALA A 192 26.66 -64.82 -22.58
N LEU A 193 25.44 -64.38 -22.90
CA LEU A 193 24.71 -64.65 -24.15
C LEU A 193 23.76 -63.47 -24.40
N GLY A 194 23.84 -62.92 -25.61
CA GLY A 194 22.80 -62.07 -26.20
C GLY A 194 21.88 -62.90 -27.09
#